data_AF-A0A841PS30-F1
#
_entry.id   AF-A0A841PS30-F1
#
_cell.length_a   1.000
_cell.length_b   1.000
_cell.length_c   1.000
_cell.angle_alpha   90.00
_cell.angle_beta   90.00
_cell.angle_gamma   90.00
#
_symmetry.space_group_name_H-M   'P 1'
#
loop_
_entity.id
_entity.type
_entity.pdbx_description
1 polymer ?
#
loop_
_entity_poly.entity_id
_entity_poly.type
_entity_poly.pdbx_seq_one_letter_code
_entity_poly.pdbx_strand_id
1 'polypeptide(L)'
;MLFHSGSAVVASTAAAKALGTEPLGRDREPSNDLQVLIGAHKAAYASFSKALHETDWGSRHLVKAGREEERALLAICAYAAVKEGDRLAKSRFLLEIEARGELDLAEHMQALLRSTMWEG
;
A
#
# COMPACT_ATOMS: atom_id res chain seq x y z
N MET A 1 19.63 -23.07 45.58
CA MET A 1 19.01 -22.28 44.51
C MET A 1 17.54 -22.67 44.42
N LEU A 2 16.61 -21.84 44.94
CA LEU A 2 15.16 -22.06 44.88
C LEU A 2 14.57 -20.91 44.06
N PHE A 3 14.22 -21.16 42.80
CA PHE A 3 13.50 -20.19 41.97
C PHE A 3 12.00 -20.33 42.26
N HIS A 4 11.42 -19.32 42.90
CA HIS A 4 9.96 -19.19 43.02
C HIS A 4 9.47 -18.34 41.84
N SER A 5 8.69 -18.96 40.95
CA SER A 5 8.03 -18.28 39.84
C SER A 5 6.62 -17.86 40.27
N GLY A 6 6.39 -16.56 40.40
CA GLY A 6 5.06 -15.99 40.66
C GLY A 6 4.42 -15.56 39.35
N SER A 7 3.28 -16.17 38.98
CA SER A 7 2.46 -15.74 37.84
C SER A 7 1.36 -14.81 38.33
N ALA A 8 1.28 -13.60 37.77
CA ALA A 8 0.19 -12.66 38.02
C ALA A 8 -0.70 -12.59 36.78
N VAL A 9 -1.99 -12.93 36.95
CA VAL A 9 -3.01 -12.79 35.91
C VAL A 9 -3.69 -11.43 36.09
N VAL A 10 -3.57 -10.56 35.09
CA VAL A 10 -4.31 -9.29 35.05
C VAL A 10 -5.53 -9.47 34.15
N ALA A 11 -6.72 -9.50 34.75
CA ALA A 11 -7.98 -9.41 34.02
C ALA A 11 -8.35 -7.93 33.84
N SER A 12 -8.21 -7.40 32.63
CA SER A 12 -8.73 -6.07 32.26
C SER A 12 -10.10 -6.21 31.63
N THR A 13 -11.13 -5.69 32.30
CA THR A 13 -12.48 -5.52 31.74
C THR A 13 -12.58 -4.16 31.05
N ALA A 14 -12.55 -4.15 29.72
CA ALA A 14 -12.88 -2.95 28.94
C ALA A 14 -14.40 -2.85 28.80
N ALA A 15 -15.00 -1.84 29.42
CA ALA A 15 -16.40 -1.48 29.18
C ALA A 15 -16.51 -0.76 27.82
N ALA A 16 -17.18 -1.39 26.87
CA ALA A 16 -17.44 -0.80 25.55
C ALA A 16 -18.48 0.32 25.67
N LYS A 17 -18.04 1.57 25.46
CA LYS A 17 -18.95 2.68 25.13
C LYS A 17 -19.48 2.48 23.71
N ALA A 18 -20.80 2.32 23.58
CA ALA A 18 -21.47 2.36 22.29
C ALA A 18 -21.40 3.79 21.73
N LEU A 19 -20.45 4.02 20.82
CA LEU A 19 -20.35 5.26 20.05
C LEU A 19 -21.35 5.21 18.90
N GLY A 20 -22.09 6.31 18.76
CA GLY A 20 -23.13 6.51 17.75
C GLY A 20 -22.64 6.18 16.34
N THR A 21 -23.51 5.52 15.60
CA THR A 21 -23.36 5.22 14.18
C THR A 21 -23.37 6.50 13.35
N GLU A 22 -22.19 7.10 13.14
CA GLU A 22 -21.90 7.74 11.86
C GLU A 22 -22.01 6.68 10.74
N PRO A 23 -22.27 7.06 9.48
CA PRO A 23 -22.42 6.11 8.38
C PRO A 23 -21.07 5.49 8.02
N LEU A 24 -20.69 4.48 8.81
CA LEU A 24 -19.44 3.71 8.81
C LEU A 24 -19.08 3.11 7.43
N GLY A 25 -20.05 3.07 6.51
CA GLY A 25 -19.89 2.50 5.17
C GLY A 25 -19.11 3.39 4.21
N ARG A 26 -19.26 4.73 4.28
CA ARG A 26 -18.67 5.63 3.27
C ARG A 26 -17.17 5.87 3.48
N ASP A 27 -16.70 5.74 4.72
CA ASP A 27 -15.27 5.86 5.06
C ASP A 27 -14.47 4.57 4.83
N ARG A 28 -15.15 3.45 4.57
CA ARG A 28 -14.51 2.16 4.29
C ARG A 28 -14.20 1.95 2.81
N GLU A 29 -14.83 2.68 1.91
CA GLU A 29 -14.57 2.57 0.48
C GLU A 29 -13.34 3.40 0.08
N PRO A 30 -12.40 2.87 -0.70
CA PRO A 30 -11.30 3.66 -1.21
C PRO A 30 -11.81 4.74 -2.18
N SER A 31 -11.16 5.89 -2.15
CA SER A 31 -11.39 7.00 -3.07
C SER A 31 -11.23 6.56 -4.53
N ASN A 32 -11.96 7.23 -5.42
CA ASN A 32 -11.82 7.02 -6.85
C ASN A 32 -10.38 7.30 -7.32
N ASP A 33 -9.73 8.33 -6.77
CA ASP A 33 -8.35 8.71 -7.10
C ASP A 33 -7.37 7.57 -6.82
N LEU A 34 -7.41 6.97 -5.62
CA LEU A 34 -6.55 5.84 -5.29
C LEU A 34 -6.85 4.62 -6.17
N GLN A 35 -8.12 4.34 -6.45
CA GLN A 35 -8.51 3.25 -7.34
C GLN A 35 -7.96 3.46 -8.76
N VAL A 36 -7.99 4.69 -9.28
CA VAL A 36 -7.42 5.06 -10.58
C VAL A 36 -5.92 4.86 -10.59
N LEU A 37 -5.20 5.28 -9.55
CA LEU A 37 -3.75 5.07 -9.44
C LEU A 37 -3.38 3.57 -9.44
N ILE A 38 -4.10 2.76 -8.64
CA ILE A 38 -3.92 1.31 -8.62
C ILE A 38 -4.20 0.69 -9.99
N GLY A 39 -5.26 1.14 -10.68
CA GLY A 39 -5.58 0.69 -12.03
C GLY A 39 -4.49 1.05 -13.04
N ALA A 40 -3.95 2.27 -12.96
CA ALA A 40 -2.87 2.74 -13.81
C ALA A 40 -1.59 1.91 -13.61
N HIS A 41 -1.22 1.61 -12.36
CA HIS A 41 -0.07 0.74 -12.07
C HIS A 41 -0.28 -0.66 -12.64
N LYS A 42 -1.45 -1.29 -12.41
CA LYS A 42 -1.75 -2.62 -12.96
C LYS A 42 -1.66 -2.67 -14.50
N ALA A 43 -2.12 -1.62 -15.17
CA ALA A 43 -2.03 -1.51 -16.62
C ALA A 43 -0.58 -1.33 -17.09
N ALA A 44 0.19 -0.48 -16.43
CA ALA A 44 1.61 -0.26 -16.73
C ALA A 44 2.43 -1.54 -16.49
N TYR A 45 2.17 -2.24 -15.39
CA TYR A 45 2.78 -3.53 -15.06
C TYR A 45 2.48 -4.58 -16.13
N ALA A 46 1.22 -4.73 -16.54
CA ALA A 46 0.87 -5.66 -17.61
C ALA A 46 1.58 -5.32 -18.92
N SER A 47 1.69 -4.03 -19.25
CA SER A 47 2.43 -3.58 -20.45
C SER A 47 3.94 -3.87 -20.34
N PHE A 48 4.54 -3.68 -19.17
CA PHE A 48 5.95 -3.95 -18.93
C PHE A 48 6.26 -5.45 -18.98
N SER A 49 5.46 -6.27 -18.30
CA SER A 49 5.58 -7.72 -18.35
C SER A 49 5.40 -8.27 -19.77
N LYS A 50 4.47 -7.71 -20.54
CA LYS A 50 4.33 -8.05 -21.96
C LYS A 50 5.59 -7.68 -22.75
N ALA A 51 6.17 -6.52 -22.48
CA ALA A 51 7.41 -6.08 -23.11
C ALA A 51 8.63 -6.96 -22.80
N LEU A 52 8.66 -7.60 -21.62
CA LEU A 52 9.71 -8.56 -21.26
C LEU A 52 9.61 -9.88 -22.02
N HIS A 53 8.40 -10.30 -22.39
CA HIS A 53 8.16 -11.60 -23.02
C HIS A 53 8.17 -11.55 -24.55
N GLU A 54 7.92 -10.40 -25.17
CA GLU A 54 8.00 -10.29 -26.63
C GLU A 54 9.44 -10.10 -27.11
N THR A 55 9.90 -11.02 -27.95
CA THR A 55 11.25 -11.02 -28.53
C THR A 55 11.46 -9.90 -29.57
N ASP A 56 10.38 -9.28 -30.04
CA ASP A 56 10.39 -8.31 -31.15
C ASP A 56 10.37 -6.83 -30.67
N TRP A 57 10.14 -6.57 -29.38
CA TRP A 57 10.19 -5.21 -28.85
C TRP A 57 11.63 -4.79 -28.55
N GLY A 58 12.06 -3.72 -29.20
CA GLY A 58 13.39 -3.15 -28.99
C GLY A 58 13.61 -2.68 -27.54
N SER A 59 14.87 -2.68 -27.09
CA SER A 59 15.29 -2.29 -25.73
C SER A 59 14.72 -0.94 -25.26
N ARG A 60 14.50 0.01 -26.18
CA ARG A 60 13.89 1.31 -25.90
C ARG A 60 12.44 1.19 -25.40
N HIS A 61 11.66 0.26 -25.95
CA HIS A 61 10.27 0.04 -25.54
C HIS A 61 10.21 -0.57 -24.14
N LEU A 62 11.07 -1.56 -23.88
CA LEU A 62 11.19 -2.17 -22.56
C LEU A 62 11.57 -1.14 -21.48
N VAL A 63 12.59 -0.33 -21.74
CA VAL A 63 13.03 0.73 -20.82
C VAL A 63 11.93 1.77 -20.59
N LYS A 64 11.16 2.11 -21.63
CA LYS A 64 10.03 3.04 -21.48
C LYS A 64 8.93 2.42 -20.62
N ALA A 65 8.53 1.19 -20.89
CA ALA A 65 7.48 0.51 -20.15
C ALA A 65 7.85 0.34 -18.67
N GLY A 66 9.10 -0.01 -18.37
CA GLY A 66 9.60 -0.09 -16.98
C GLY A 66 9.53 1.26 -16.27
N ARG A 67 9.92 2.36 -16.92
CA ARG A 67 9.79 3.70 -16.34
C ARG A 67 8.35 4.13 -16.07
N GLU A 68 7.41 3.76 -16.94
CA GLU A 68 5.99 4.09 -16.72
C GLU A 68 5.39 3.26 -15.58
N GLU A 69 5.78 1.99 -15.46
CA GLU A 69 5.40 1.14 -14.32
C GLU A 69 5.94 1.70 -13.00
N GLU A 70 7.24 2.02 -12.94
CA GLU A 70 7.91 2.58 -11.76
C GLU A 70 7.27 3.91 -11.33
N ARG A 71 6.97 4.80 -12.29
CA ARG A 71 6.27 6.07 -12.01
C ARG A 71 4.88 5.86 -11.42
N ALA A 72 4.15 4.86 -11.92
CA ALA A 72 2.82 4.55 -11.41
C ALA A 72 2.90 4.01 -9.97
N LEU A 73 3.90 3.17 -9.67
CA LEU A 73 4.12 2.68 -8.31
C LEU A 73 4.51 3.81 -7.36
N LEU A 74 5.42 4.69 -7.77
CA LEU A 74 5.80 5.90 -7.02
C LEU A 74 4.59 6.79 -6.70
N ALA A 75 3.66 6.97 -7.63
CA ALA A 75 2.45 7.75 -7.40
C ALA A 75 1.57 7.14 -6.30
N ILE A 76 1.45 5.81 -6.24
CA ILE A 76 0.75 5.10 -5.17
C ILE A 76 1.50 5.26 -3.84
N CYS A 77 2.82 5.08 -3.84
CA CYS A 77 3.65 5.28 -2.64
C CYS A 77 3.50 6.71 -2.09
N ALA A 78 3.44 7.72 -2.95
CA ALA A 78 3.28 9.12 -2.55
C ALA A 78 1.85 9.51 -2.17
N TYR A 79 0.83 8.71 -2.51
CA TYR A 79 -0.58 9.06 -2.26
C TYR A 79 -0.88 9.23 -0.76
N ALA A 80 -1.35 10.41 -0.36
CA ALA A 80 -1.69 10.72 1.03
C ALA A 80 -3.05 10.10 1.41
N ALA A 81 -3.01 8.90 2.00
CA ALA A 81 -4.20 8.17 2.41
C ALA A 81 -4.72 8.68 3.77
N VAL A 82 -5.59 9.70 3.76
CA VAL A 82 -6.22 10.24 4.98
C VAL A 82 -7.38 9.36 5.47
N LYS A 83 -8.20 8.86 4.53
CA LYS A 83 -9.38 8.04 4.84
C LYS A 83 -8.99 6.61 5.22
N GLU A 84 -9.77 5.97 6.08
CA GLU A 84 -9.55 4.56 6.47
C GLU A 84 -9.58 3.62 5.27
N GLY A 85 -10.57 3.76 4.38
CA GLY A 85 -10.68 2.97 3.15
C GLY A 85 -9.45 3.09 2.25
N ASP A 86 -8.91 4.29 2.11
CA ASP A 86 -7.68 4.54 1.35
C ASP A 86 -6.46 3.88 2.02
N ARG A 87 -6.33 4.01 3.34
CA ARG A 87 -5.23 3.40 4.10
C ARG A 87 -5.22 1.89 3.96
N LEU A 88 -6.40 1.26 4.09
CA LEU A 88 -6.55 -0.19 3.94
C LEU A 88 -6.26 -0.64 2.50
N ALA A 89 -6.81 0.05 1.50
CA ALA A 89 -6.59 -0.28 0.10
C ALA A 89 -5.12 -0.12 -0.32
N LYS A 90 -4.50 1.02 0.03
CA LYS A 90 -3.08 1.29 -0.22
C LYS A 90 -2.19 0.25 0.46
N SER A 91 -2.43 -0.04 1.74
CA SER A 91 -1.64 -1.03 2.49
C SER A 91 -1.75 -2.43 1.89
N ARG A 92 -2.95 -2.89 1.56
CA ARG A 92 -3.16 -4.19 0.92
C ARG A 92 -2.43 -4.28 -0.41
N PHE A 93 -2.56 -3.24 -1.23
CA PHE A 93 -1.90 -3.20 -2.53
C PHE A 93 -0.38 -3.21 -2.40
N LEU A 94 0.19 -2.39 -1.51
CA LEU A 94 1.65 -2.36 -1.30
C LEU A 94 2.19 -3.68 -0.74
N LEU A 95 1.41 -4.41 0.07
CA LEU A 95 1.78 -5.77 0.51
C LEU A 95 1.81 -6.77 -0.65
N GLU A 96 0.90 -6.64 -1.64
CA GLU A 96 0.94 -7.48 -2.85
C GLU A 96 2.19 -7.19 -3.70
N ILE A 97 2.60 -5.92 -3.80
CA ILE A 97 3.82 -5.49 -4.51
C ILE A 97 5.07 -5.98 -3.78
N GLU A 98 5.13 -5.83 -2.46
CA GLU A 98 6.24 -6.33 -1.64
C GLU A 98 6.37 -7.85 -1.74
N ALA A 99 5.27 -8.60 -1.78
CA ALA A 99 5.30 -10.05 -1.96
C ALA A 99 5.93 -10.49 -3.30
N ARG A 100 6.01 -9.58 -4.28
CA ARG A 100 6.71 -9.77 -5.56
C ARG A 100 8.17 -9.27 -5.53
N GLY A 101 8.57 -8.58 -4.47
CA GLY A 101 9.88 -7.94 -4.34
C GLY A 101 10.01 -6.66 -5.17
N GLU A 102 8.90 -6.01 -5.51
CA GLU A 102 8.87 -4.84 -6.40
C GLU A 102 8.90 -3.49 -5.64
N LEU A 103 8.91 -3.53 -4.30
CA LEU A 103 8.93 -2.35 -3.42
C LEU A 103 10.32 -2.11 -2.81
N ASP A 104 11.39 -2.29 -3.58
CA ASP A 104 12.77 -2.30 -3.09
C ASP A 104 13.54 -0.98 -3.35
N LEU A 105 13.04 -0.15 -4.24
CA LEU A 105 13.68 1.11 -4.58
C LEU A 105 13.59 2.15 -3.43
N ALA A 106 14.71 2.83 -3.15
CA ALA A 106 14.80 3.81 -2.06
C ALA A 106 13.76 4.94 -2.21
N GLU A 107 13.46 5.33 -3.45
CA GLU A 107 12.47 6.33 -3.81
C GLU A 107 11.05 5.89 -3.42
N HIS A 108 10.69 4.60 -3.60
CA HIS A 108 9.40 4.06 -3.15
C HIS A 108 9.25 4.19 -1.64
N MET A 109 10.28 3.80 -0.89
CA MET A 109 10.28 3.84 0.56
C MET A 109 10.23 5.29 1.08
N GLN A 110 10.99 6.20 0.49
CA GLN A 110 10.95 7.61 0.84
C GLN A 110 9.58 8.24 0.56
N ALA A 111 8.98 7.94 -0.61
CA ALA A 111 7.66 8.42 -0.97
C ALA A 111 6.59 7.89 0.01
N LEU A 112 6.67 6.60 0.35
CA LEU A 112 5.77 5.97 1.32
C LEU A 112 5.88 6.64 2.70
N LEU A 113 7.09 6.78 3.24
CA LEU A 113 7.32 7.40 4.54
C LEU A 113 6.81 8.85 4.58
N ARG A 114 7.08 9.64 3.53
CA ARG A 114 6.58 11.02 3.43
C ARG A 114 5.06 11.06 3.36
N SER A 115 4.42 10.13 2.65
CA SER A 115 2.97 10.05 2.56
C SER A 115 2.28 9.73 3.89
N THR A 116 2.99 9.06 4.81
CA THR A 116 2.47 8.70 6.14
C THR A 116 2.80 9.73 7.21
N MET A 117 3.89 10.47 7.05
CA MET A 117 4.37 11.48 8.02
C MET A 117 3.75 12.86 7.79
N TRP A 118 2.99 13.05 6.71
CA TRP A 118 2.31 14.33 6.47
C TRP A 118 1.14 14.48 7.45
N GLU A 119 1.41 15.17 8.57
CA GLU A 119 0.36 15.79 9.36
C GLU A 119 -0.15 17.01 8.59
N GLY A 120 -1.36 16.91 8.05
CA GLY A 120 -2.10 18.06 7.51
C GLY A 120 -2.68 18.90 8.63
#